data_AF-A0A0L9THN0-F1
#
_entry.id   AF-A0A0L9THN0-F1
#
_cell.length_a   1.000
_cell.length_b   1.000
_cell.length_c   1.000
_cell.angle_alpha   90.00
_cell.angle_beta   90.00
_cell.angle_gamma   90.00
#
_symmetry.space_group_name_H-M   'P 1'
#
loop_
_entity.id
_entity.type
_entity.pdbx_description
1 polymer ?
#
loop_
_entity_poly.entity_id
_entity_poly.type
_entity_poly.pdbx_seq_one_letter_code
_entity_poly.pdbx_strand_id
1 'polypeptide(L)'
;MVQKPKQLSFWVYGKKALDVSKRYDELLEKVLKEHEHKRSSRHAENERDLMDILLDVHHDPHAEFKITRTHIKAFFLDLFIAGTNTSAEGTQWAMAELLNNPEAFEKVRKEIELVTENGRLVEESDVGKMPYLRAVVKETLRLHPPAPVTTRECRQQCKINGFDVAPKTAVAINLYAIMRDPDSWDNPNEFVPERFFLQEEDERMKLNFVPFGGGRRGCPGTELAFIFIHTAVAAMVQCFDWKIGEDGKGKKVNMQSGSSGLSLSMAQPLLCVPVLHFNPYV
;
A
#
# COMPACT_ATOMS: atom_id res chain seq x y z
N MET A 1 -7.63 -39.79 -19.03
CA MET A 1 -7.78 -39.71 -17.56
C MET A 1 -6.82 -38.64 -17.07
N VAL A 2 -7.29 -37.39 -16.93
CA VAL A 2 -6.46 -36.29 -16.41
C VAL A 2 -7.06 -35.91 -15.07
N GLN A 3 -6.34 -36.26 -14.00
CA GLN A 3 -6.67 -35.88 -12.63
C GLN A 3 -6.81 -34.36 -12.55
N LYS A 4 -7.91 -33.88 -11.97
CA LYS A 4 -8.08 -32.50 -11.53
C LYS A 4 -7.28 -32.31 -10.23
N PRO A 5 -6.23 -31.49 -10.17
CA PRO A 5 -5.74 -30.95 -8.91
C PRO A 5 -6.33 -29.55 -8.75
N LYS A 6 -7.63 -29.45 -8.44
CA LYS A 6 -8.28 -28.16 -8.15
C LYS A 6 -8.83 -28.04 -6.73
N GLN A 7 -8.62 -29.02 -5.85
CA GLN A 7 -9.24 -29.01 -4.52
C GLN A 7 -8.27 -29.09 -3.33
N LEU A 8 -6.99 -29.45 -3.50
CA LEU A 8 -6.12 -29.65 -2.33
C LEU A 8 -5.70 -28.33 -1.64
N SER A 9 -5.40 -27.26 -2.38
CA SER A 9 -5.01 -25.97 -1.79
C SER A 9 -6.16 -25.27 -1.06
N PHE A 10 -7.39 -25.41 -1.57
CA PHE A 10 -8.60 -24.91 -0.93
C PHE A 10 -8.89 -25.64 0.40
N TRP A 11 -8.39 -26.86 0.60
CA TRP A 11 -8.69 -27.66 1.79
C TRP A 11 -7.77 -27.34 2.99
N VAL A 12 -6.49 -27.05 2.76
CA VAL A 12 -5.50 -26.82 3.84
C VAL A 12 -5.78 -25.53 4.61
N TYR A 13 -6.22 -24.48 3.91
CA TYR A 13 -6.55 -23.19 4.52
C TYR A 13 -8.05 -22.85 4.47
N GLY A 14 -8.88 -23.63 3.78
CA GLY A 14 -10.30 -23.31 3.56
C GLY A 14 -11.11 -23.14 4.84
N LYS A 15 -10.90 -23.99 5.86
CA LYS A 15 -11.59 -23.82 7.15
C LYS A 15 -11.20 -22.51 7.85
N LYS A 16 -9.91 -22.15 7.82
CA LYS A 16 -9.42 -20.89 8.40
C LYS A 16 -9.92 -19.68 7.60
N ALA A 17 -9.89 -19.76 6.27
CA ALA A 17 -10.41 -18.69 5.40
C ALA A 17 -11.91 -18.47 5.59
N LEU A 18 -12.70 -19.54 5.74
CA LEU A 18 -14.13 -19.47 6.01
C LEU A 18 -14.41 -18.88 7.41
N ASP A 19 -13.67 -19.32 8.44
CA ASP A 19 -13.79 -18.77 9.80
C ASP A 19 -13.45 -17.28 9.84
N VAL A 20 -12.34 -16.86 9.21
CA VAL A 20 -11.94 -15.45 9.10
C VAL A 20 -13.00 -14.65 8.33
N SER A 21 -13.49 -15.16 7.21
CA SER A 21 -14.54 -14.51 6.42
C SER A 21 -15.82 -14.30 7.24
N LYS A 22 -16.21 -15.31 8.04
CA LYS A 22 -17.38 -15.22 8.93
C LYS A 22 -17.19 -14.17 10.01
N ARG A 23 -16.00 -14.08 10.63
CA ARG A 23 -15.71 -13.07 11.65
C ARG A 23 -15.74 -11.65 11.09
N TYR A 24 -15.19 -11.44 9.89
CA TYR A 24 -15.29 -10.14 9.21
C TYR A 24 -16.74 -9.80 8.87
N ASP A 25 -17.53 -10.77 8.38
CA ASP A 25 -18.94 -10.54 8.08
C ASP A 25 -19.73 -10.14 9.33
N GLU A 26 -19.52 -10.84 10.45
CA GLU A 26 -20.16 -10.52 11.74
C GLU A 26 -19.74 -9.15 12.28
N LEU A 27 -18.46 -8.78 12.14
CA LEU A 27 -17.96 -7.47 12.56
C LEU A 27 -18.58 -6.35 11.72
N LEU A 28 -18.51 -6.46 10.39
CA LEU A 28 -19.03 -5.45 9.47
C LEU A 28 -20.56 -5.34 9.56
N GLU A 29 -21.26 -6.45 9.84
CA GLU A 29 -22.70 -6.42 10.10
C GLU A 29 -23.05 -5.63 11.36
N LYS A 30 -22.24 -5.74 12.43
CA LYS A 30 -22.43 -4.93 13.65
C LYS A 30 -22.21 -3.45 13.36
N VAL A 31 -21.10 -3.10 12.72
CA VAL A 31 -20.79 -1.71 12.34
C VAL A 31 -21.90 -1.12 11.47
N LEU A 32 -22.33 -1.85 10.43
CA LEU A 32 -23.40 -1.40 9.54
C LEU A 32 -24.70 -1.10 10.32
N LYS A 33 -25.10 -1.99 11.25
CA LYS A 33 -26.29 -1.75 12.09
C LYS A 33 -26.13 -0.53 12.99
N GLU A 34 -24.95 -0.27 13.54
CA GLU A 34 -24.69 0.94 14.32
C GLU A 34 -24.93 2.20 13.51
N HIS A 35 -24.49 2.23 12.24
CA HIS A 35 -24.77 3.33 11.32
C HIS A 35 -26.27 3.49 11.03
N GLU A 36 -26.99 2.39 10.79
CA GLU A 36 -28.45 2.42 10.59
C GLU A 36 -29.19 2.97 11.83
N HIS A 37 -28.76 2.58 13.04
CA HIS A 37 -29.33 3.08 14.28
C HIS A 37 -29.04 4.57 14.48
N LYS A 38 -27.80 5.02 14.28
CA LYS A 38 -27.42 6.45 14.38
C LYS A 38 -28.19 7.32 13.39
N ARG A 39 -28.46 6.82 12.19
CA ARG A 39 -29.27 7.53 11.19
C ARG A 39 -30.71 7.78 11.65
N SER A 40 -31.28 6.87 12.43
CA SER A 40 -32.65 7.00 12.94
C SER A 40 -32.82 8.04 14.05
N SER A 41 -31.72 8.49 14.68
CA SER A 41 -31.72 9.58 15.65
C SER A 41 -31.30 10.90 14.97
N ARG A 42 -32.03 12.00 15.24
CA ARG A 42 -31.90 13.32 14.56
C ARG A 42 -30.59 14.10 14.88
N HIS A 43 -29.44 13.44 15.01
CA HIS A 43 -28.16 14.08 15.39
C HIS A 43 -27.04 13.91 14.32
N ALA A 44 -27.37 13.48 13.10
CA ALA A 44 -26.42 12.88 12.16
C ALA A 44 -26.04 13.73 10.92
N GLU A 45 -26.03 15.06 11.01
CA GLU A 45 -25.54 15.88 9.87
C GLU A 45 -24.03 16.12 9.87
N ASN A 46 -23.35 16.05 11.02
CA ASN A 46 -21.92 16.42 11.12
C ASN A 46 -20.93 15.23 11.19
N GLU A 47 -21.39 13.98 11.24
CA GLU A 47 -20.53 12.78 11.34
C GLU A 47 -20.94 11.73 10.30
N ARG A 48 -20.96 12.09 9.02
CA ARG A 48 -21.22 11.13 7.94
C ARG A 48 -19.92 10.58 7.38
N ASP A 49 -19.90 9.27 7.12
CA ASP A 49 -18.78 8.62 6.44
C ASP A 49 -19.21 7.78 5.23
N LEU A 50 -18.25 7.05 4.65
CA LEU A 50 -18.48 6.23 3.46
C LEU A 50 -19.53 5.13 3.66
N MET A 51 -19.72 4.63 4.89
CA MET A 51 -20.74 3.63 5.20
C MET A 51 -22.12 4.24 5.05
N ASP A 52 -22.31 5.46 5.56
CA ASP A 52 -23.57 6.19 5.45
C ASP A 52 -23.94 6.49 4.00
N ILE A 53 -22.94 6.88 3.19
CA ILE A 53 -23.12 7.14 1.75
C ILE A 53 -23.57 5.86 1.02
N LEU A 54 -22.96 4.71 1.32
CA LEU A 54 -23.36 3.46 0.71
C LEU A 54 -24.73 2.97 1.21
N LEU A 55 -25.09 3.26 2.46
CA LEU A 55 -26.44 2.99 2.96
C LEU A 55 -27.49 3.87 2.25
N ASP A 56 -27.18 5.14 1.97
CA ASP A 56 -28.04 6.01 1.16
C ASP A 56 -28.32 5.39 -0.22
N VAL A 57 -27.27 4.95 -0.92
CA VAL A 57 -27.41 4.29 -2.23
C VAL A 57 -28.17 2.97 -2.12
N HIS A 58 -27.99 2.21 -1.04
CA HIS A 58 -28.72 0.97 -0.80
C HIS A 58 -30.24 1.20 -0.62
N HIS A 59 -30.61 2.27 0.08
CA HIS A 59 -32.00 2.61 0.36
C HIS A 59 -32.68 3.39 -0.76
N ASP A 60 -31.93 3.97 -1.70
CA ASP A 60 -32.48 4.74 -2.82
C ASP A 60 -33.19 3.82 -3.86
N PRO A 61 -34.53 3.93 -4.01
CA PRO A 61 -35.28 3.18 -5.01
C PRO A 61 -34.94 3.58 -6.45
N HIS A 62 -34.28 4.73 -6.67
CA HIS A 62 -33.88 5.24 -7.98
C HIS A 62 -32.40 5.06 -8.31
N ALA A 63 -31.58 4.53 -7.39
CA ALA A 63 -30.17 4.23 -7.67
C ALA A 63 -30.01 3.35 -8.93
N GLU A 64 -29.14 3.79 -9.85
CA GLU A 64 -28.84 3.13 -11.13
C GLU A 64 -28.35 1.70 -10.93
N PHE A 65 -27.56 1.46 -9.88
CA PHE A 65 -27.10 0.15 -9.47
C PHE A 65 -27.59 -0.19 -8.06
N LYS A 66 -28.36 -1.27 -7.94
CA LYS A 66 -28.87 -1.75 -6.65
C LYS A 66 -27.78 -2.52 -5.89
N ILE A 67 -27.11 -1.83 -4.97
CA ILE A 67 -26.20 -2.47 -4.03
C ILE A 67 -26.96 -3.18 -2.91
N THR A 68 -26.37 -4.24 -2.37
CA THR A 68 -26.91 -5.02 -1.25
C THR A 68 -26.04 -4.81 -0.02
N ARG A 69 -26.52 -5.17 1.17
CA ARG A 69 -25.69 -5.22 2.39
C ARG A 69 -24.42 -6.04 2.18
N THR A 70 -24.53 -7.17 1.47
CA THR A 70 -23.38 -8.01 1.12
C THR A 70 -22.37 -7.26 0.27
N HIS A 71 -22.81 -6.46 -0.72
CA HIS A 71 -21.91 -5.62 -1.52
C HIS A 71 -21.19 -4.57 -0.65
N ILE A 72 -21.91 -3.92 0.27
CA ILE A 72 -21.32 -2.93 1.19
C ILE A 72 -20.25 -3.59 2.06
N LYS A 73 -20.58 -4.69 2.74
CA LYS A 73 -19.62 -5.41 3.59
C LYS A 73 -18.41 -5.91 2.81
N ALA A 74 -18.62 -6.49 1.63
CA ALA A 74 -17.52 -6.94 0.77
C ALA A 74 -16.61 -5.78 0.34
N PHE A 75 -17.19 -4.63 -0.02
CA PHE A 75 -16.43 -3.45 -0.40
C PHE A 75 -15.58 -2.91 0.75
N PHE A 76 -16.12 -2.83 1.97
CA PHE A 76 -15.32 -2.44 3.14
C PHE A 76 -14.24 -3.45 3.47
N LEU A 77 -14.51 -4.75 3.38
CA LEU A 77 -13.51 -5.78 3.57
C LEU A 77 -12.34 -5.61 2.59
N ASP A 78 -12.65 -5.37 1.31
CA ASP A 78 -11.63 -5.09 0.28
C ASP A 78 -10.82 -3.84 0.62
N LEU A 79 -11.46 -2.74 1.04
CA LEU A 79 -10.76 -1.52 1.44
C LEU A 79 -9.84 -1.71 2.65
N PHE A 80 -10.28 -2.41 3.69
CA PHE A 80 -9.47 -2.67 4.88
C PHE A 80 -8.25 -3.53 4.56
N ILE A 81 -8.45 -4.64 3.84
CA ILE A 81 -7.34 -5.53 3.47
C ILE A 81 -6.35 -4.81 2.55
N ALA A 82 -6.85 -4.14 1.51
CA ALA A 82 -6.00 -3.47 0.53
C ALA A 82 -5.28 -2.25 1.11
N GLY A 83 -5.95 -1.43 1.91
CA GLY A 83 -5.41 -0.17 2.43
C GLY A 83 -4.44 -0.34 3.59
N THR A 84 -4.68 -1.30 4.49
CA THR A 84 -3.87 -1.46 5.71
C THR A 84 -2.57 -2.21 5.44
N ASN A 85 -2.64 -3.42 4.87
CA ASN A 85 -1.45 -4.28 4.75
C ASN A 85 -0.41 -3.68 3.80
N THR A 86 -0.85 -3.18 2.64
CA THR A 86 0.07 -2.66 1.61
C THR A 86 0.79 -1.39 2.05
N SER A 87 0.08 -0.47 2.71
CA SER A 87 0.67 0.78 3.23
C SER A 87 1.64 0.49 4.38
N ALA A 88 1.31 -0.45 5.26
CA ALA A 88 2.20 -0.89 6.33
C ALA A 88 3.49 -1.52 5.79
N GLU A 89 3.39 -2.40 4.80
CA GLU A 89 4.56 -3.01 4.14
C GLU A 89 5.42 -1.97 3.42
N GLY A 90 4.81 -1.05 2.67
CA GLY A 90 5.53 0.04 2.02
C GLY A 90 6.27 0.93 3.02
N THR A 91 5.64 1.23 4.16
CA THR A 91 6.25 1.97 5.27
C THR A 91 7.41 1.21 5.91
N GLN A 92 7.26 -0.10 6.14
CA GLN A 92 8.32 -0.95 6.69
C GLN A 92 9.53 -1.02 5.77
N TRP A 93 9.31 -1.23 4.46
CA TRP A 93 10.40 -1.23 3.49
C TRP A 93 11.11 0.13 3.41
N ALA A 94 10.36 1.24 3.47
CA ALA A 94 10.94 2.58 3.44
C ALA A 94 11.85 2.82 4.65
N MET A 95 11.38 2.45 5.85
CA MET A 95 12.21 2.52 7.05
C MET A 95 13.42 1.59 6.95
N ALA A 96 13.24 0.35 6.48
CA ALA A 96 14.34 -0.60 6.32
C ALA A 96 15.43 -0.08 5.36
N GLU A 97 15.05 0.53 4.24
CA GLU A 97 15.99 1.16 3.31
C GLU A 97 16.68 2.36 3.95
N LEU A 98 15.95 3.27 4.59
CA LEU A 98 16.57 4.43 5.25
C LEU A 98 17.55 4.03 6.36
N LEU A 99 17.22 3.03 7.18
CA LEU A 99 18.10 2.55 8.26
C LEU A 99 19.38 1.88 7.74
N ASN A 100 19.33 1.30 6.54
CA ASN A 100 20.50 0.75 5.87
C ASN A 100 21.27 1.79 5.04
N ASN A 101 20.71 2.99 4.85
CA ASN A 101 21.29 4.09 4.08
C ASN A 101 21.30 5.40 4.90
N PRO A 102 22.22 5.54 5.88
CA PRO A 102 22.23 6.68 6.81
C PRO A 102 22.30 8.05 6.12
N GLU A 103 22.99 8.16 4.98
CA GLU A 103 23.05 9.41 4.22
C GLU A 103 21.67 9.85 3.70
N ALA A 104 20.84 8.90 3.24
CA ALA A 104 19.48 9.18 2.82
C ALA A 104 18.59 9.53 4.02
N PHE A 105 18.74 8.81 5.13
CA PHE A 105 18.05 9.10 6.40
C PHE A 105 18.31 10.55 6.85
N GLU A 106 19.56 10.98 6.88
CA GLU A 106 19.95 12.34 7.29
C GLU A 106 19.43 13.42 6.34
N LYS A 107 19.37 13.15 5.03
CA LYS A 107 18.76 14.08 4.06
C LYS A 107 17.27 14.27 4.32
N VAL A 108 16.54 13.17 4.55
CA VAL A 108 15.10 13.23 4.91
C VAL A 108 14.92 14.00 6.22
N ARG A 109 15.75 13.73 7.24
CA ARG A 109 15.68 14.43 8.52
C ARG A 109 15.86 15.94 8.36
N LYS A 110 16.91 16.38 7.66
CA LYS A 110 17.14 17.81 7.38
C LYS A 110 16.00 18.46 6.60
N GLU A 111 15.42 17.74 5.64
CA GLU A 111 14.27 18.23 4.89
C GLU A 111 13.05 18.46 5.81
N ILE A 112 12.78 17.53 6.73
CA ILE A 112 11.70 17.66 7.72
C ILE A 112 11.97 18.85 8.67
N GLU A 113 13.20 18.97 9.18
CA GLU A 113 13.62 20.08 10.05
C GLU A 113 13.37 21.45 9.41
N LEU A 114 13.68 21.58 8.12
CA LEU A 114 13.47 22.82 7.35
C LEU A 114 11.98 23.12 7.17
N VAL A 115 11.15 22.13 6.86
CA VAL A 115 9.71 22.33 6.59
C VAL A 115 8.91 22.56 7.88
N THR A 116 9.32 21.93 8.98
CA THR A 116 8.65 22.04 10.28
C THR A 116 9.22 23.16 11.17
N GLU A 117 10.26 23.85 10.70
CA GLU A 117 10.99 24.88 11.44
C GLU A 117 11.47 24.40 12.81
N ASN A 118 11.74 23.09 12.95
CA ASN A 118 12.11 22.40 14.19
C ASN A 118 11.12 22.53 15.36
N GLY A 119 9.89 22.99 15.11
CA GLY A 119 8.96 23.38 16.17
C GLY A 119 7.75 22.48 16.36
N ARG A 120 7.34 21.72 15.35
CA ARG A 120 6.10 20.93 15.39
C ARG A 120 6.23 19.58 14.71
N LEU A 121 5.33 18.67 15.05
CA LEU A 121 5.17 17.41 14.33
C LEU A 121 4.84 17.69 12.86
N VAL A 122 5.45 16.89 11.97
CA VAL A 122 5.13 16.90 10.54
C VAL A 122 3.65 16.57 10.31
N GLU A 123 3.02 17.34 9.44
CA GLU A 123 1.63 17.14 9.04
C GLU A 123 1.54 16.62 7.60
N GLU A 124 0.41 16.01 7.25
CA GLU A 124 0.12 15.58 5.87
C GLU A 124 0.32 16.73 4.86
N SER A 125 -0.12 17.94 5.23
CA SER A 125 -0.06 19.14 4.39
C SER A 125 1.38 19.56 4.03
N ASP A 126 2.37 19.10 4.78
CA ASP A 126 3.77 19.42 4.56
C ASP A 126 4.44 18.53 3.51
N VAL A 127 3.92 17.33 3.25
CA VAL A 127 4.53 16.32 2.38
C VAL A 127 4.85 16.88 0.99
N GLY A 128 4.02 17.79 0.48
CA GLY A 128 4.25 18.45 -0.81
C GLY A 128 5.56 19.26 -0.87
N LYS A 129 6.07 19.71 0.27
CA LYS A 129 7.32 20.48 0.42
C LYS A 129 8.54 19.60 0.73
N MET A 130 8.38 18.27 0.76
CA MET A 130 9.43 17.31 1.06
C MET A 130 9.76 16.42 -0.17
N PRO A 131 10.34 16.99 -1.25
CA PRO A 131 10.64 16.26 -2.48
C PRO A 131 11.58 15.06 -2.28
N TYR A 132 12.55 15.12 -1.36
CA TYR A 132 13.47 14.02 -1.12
C TYR A 132 12.80 12.85 -0.39
N LEU A 133 11.94 13.11 0.61
CA LEU A 133 11.08 12.09 1.21
C LEU A 133 10.19 11.41 0.16
N ARG A 134 9.59 12.19 -0.74
CA ARG A 134 8.77 11.65 -1.84
C ARG A 134 9.60 10.77 -2.77
N ALA A 135 10.83 11.16 -3.05
CA ALA A 135 11.76 10.38 -3.84
C ALA A 135 12.16 9.05 -3.16
N VAL A 136 12.41 9.08 -1.85
CA VAL A 136 12.68 7.89 -1.02
C VAL A 136 11.52 6.90 -1.08
N VAL A 137 10.28 7.36 -0.91
CA VAL A 137 9.11 6.47 -0.96
C VAL A 137 8.87 5.93 -2.36
N LYS A 138 9.05 6.74 -3.41
CA LYS A 138 8.99 6.25 -4.80
C LYS A 138 10.04 5.17 -5.07
N GLU A 139 11.30 5.40 -4.68
CA GLU A 139 12.37 4.40 -4.86
C GLU A 139 12.12 3.14 -4.04
N THR A 140 11.60 3.29 -2.82
CA THR A 140 11.16 2.16 -2.00
C THR A 140 10.11 1.34 -2.72
N LEU A 141 9.06 1.95 -3.28
CA LEU A 141 7.99 1.22 -3.96
C LEU A 141 8.43 0.63 -5.31
N ARG A 142 9.44 1.21 -5.96
CA ARG A 142 10.08 0.64 -7.15
C ARG A 142 10.76 -0.67 -6.82
N LEU A 143 11.55 -0.69 -5.74
CA LEU A 143 12.27 -1.88 -5.29
C LEU A 143 11.33 -2.87 -4.57
N HIS A 144 10.48 -2.42 -3.68
CA HIS A 144 9.71 -3.29 -2.81
C HIS A 144 8.20 -3.06 -2.97
N PRO A 145 7.63 -3.27 -4.16
CA PRO A 145 6.20 -3.09 -4.36
C PRO A 145 5.42 -4.12 -3.56
N PRO A 146 4.49 -3.72 -2.68
CA PRO A 146 3.66 -4.67 -1.95
C PRO A 146 2.91 -5.63 -2.89
N ALA A 147 2.49 -5.18 -4.07
CA ALA A 147 1.89 -6.05 -5.09
C ALA A 147 2.86 -6.27 -6.28
N PRO A 148 3.81 -7.23 -6.20
CA PRO A 148 4.84 -7.41 -7.23
C PRO A 148 4.29 -7.98 -8.55
N VAL A 149 3.16 -8.69 -8.50
CA VAL A 149 2.48 -9.26 -9.66
C VAL A 149 0.99 -8.93 -9.59
N THR A 150 0.43 -8.38 -10.66
CA THR A 150 -1.01 -8.16 -10.80
C THR A 150 -1.58 -9.09 -11.87
N THR A 151 -2.82 -9.55 -11.69
CA THR A 151 -3.47 -10.47 -12.64
C THR A 151 -4.63 -9.80 -13.35
N ARG A 152 -4.84 -10.16 -14.62
CA ARG A 152 -5.93 -9.70 -15.48
C ARG A 152 -6.54 -10.89 -16.21
N GLU A 153 -7.77 -10.73 -16.68
CA GLU A 153 -8.41 -11.68 -17.58
C GLU A 153 -8.73 -10.98 -18.90
N CYS A 154 -8.36 -11.63 -20.01
CA CYS A 154 -8.66 -11.15 -21.34
C CYS A 154 -10.17 -11.24 -21.63
N ARG A 155 -10.84 -10.12 -21.87
CA ARG A 155 -12.31 -10.11 -22.09
C ARG A 155 -12.72 -10.48 -23.51
N GLN A 156 -11.86 -10.19 -24.49
CA GLN A 156 -12.12 -10.36 -25.91
C GLN A 156 -10.81 -10.69 -26.61
N GLN A 157 -10.87 -11.39 -27.74
CA GLN A 157 -9.67 -11.72 -28.49
C GLN A 157 -8.90 -10.44 -28.84
N CYS A 158 -7.60 -10.43 -28.59
CA CYS A 158 -6.73 -9.32 -28.93
C CYS A 158 -5.33 -9.82 -29.33
N LYS A 159 -4.51 -8.91 -29.86
CA LYS A 159 -3.08 -9.15 -30.09
C LYS A 159 -2.26 -8.27 -29.16
N ILE A 160 -1.24 -8.86 -28.53
CA ILE A 160 -0.25 -8.14 -27.71
C ILE A 160 1.13 -8.45 -28.29
N ASN A 161 1.86 -7.43 -28.76
CA ASN A 161 3.18 -7.59 -29.40
C ASN A 161 3.21 -8.68 -30.48
N GLY A 162 2.15 -8.78 -31.29
CA GLY A 162 2.01 -9.77 -32.36
C GLY A 162 1.44 -11.13 -31.92
N PHE A 163 1.35 -11.42 -30.62
CA PHE A 163 0.81 -12.66 -30.09
C PHE A 163 -0.72 -12.60 -29.94
N ASP A 164 -1.42 -13.61 -30.44
CA ASP A 164 -2.87 -13.75 -30.25
C ASP A 164 -3.19 -14.19 -28.81
N VAL A 165 -4.07 -13.43 -28.14
CA VAL A 165 -4.55 -13.69 -26.79
C VAL A 165 -6.04 -13.96 -26.84
N ALA A 166 -6.44 -15.18 -26.53
CA ALA A 166 -7.83 -15.59 -26.52
C ALA A 166 -8.62 -14.95 -25.36
N PRO A 167 -9.96 -14.83 -25.48
CA PRO A 167 -10.82 -14.51 -24.34
C PRO A 167 -10.63 -15.51 -23.19
N LYS A 168 -10.81 -15.04 -21.95
CA LYS A 168 -10.65 -15.77 -20.69
C LYS A 168 -9.22 -16.22 -20.37
N THR A 169 -8.23 -15.82 -21.18
CA THR A 169 -6.82 -16.03 -20.82
C THR A 169 -6.47 -15.17 -19.61
N ALA A 170 -5.97 -15.82 -18.56
CA ALA A 170 -5.37 -15.14 -17.42
C ALA A 170 -4.00 -14.59 -17.79
N VAL A 171 -3.75 -13.33 -17.45
CA VAL A 171 -2.51 -12.60 -17.73
C VAL A 171 -1.92 -12.16 -16.40
N ALA A 172 -0.68 -12.57 -16.13
CA ALA A 172 0.09 -12.09 -14.99
C ALA A 172 1.07 -11.01 -15.46
N ILE A 173 1.02 -9.83 -14.85
CA ILE A 173 1.89 -8.69 -15.16
C ILE A 173 2.87 -8.56 -14.00
N ASN A 174 4.15 -8.78 -14.27
CA ASN A 174 5.22 -8.74 -13.28
C ASN A 174 5.74 -7.31 -13.11
N LEU A 175 5.08 -6.55 -12.21
CA LEU A 175 5.44 -5.16 -11.92
C LEU A 175 6.84 -5.07 -11.31
N TYR A 176 7.23 -6.05 -10.48
CA TYR A 176 8.56 -6.15 -9.89
C TYR A 176 9.66 -6.19 -10.95
N ALA A 177 9.48 -6.98 -12.01
CA ALA A 177 10.44 -7.08 -13.11
C ALA A 177 10.48 -5.80 -13.96
N ILE A 178 9.32 -5.22 -14.29
CA ILE A 178 9.23 -3.95 -15.05
C ILE A 178 10.01 -2.84 -14.34
N MET A 179 9.85 -2.71 -13.03
CA MET A 179 10.49 -1.68 -12.21
C MET A 179 11.97 -1.94 -11.93
N ARG A 180 12.54 -3.04 -12.46
CA ARG A 180 13.95 -3.44 -12.35
C ARG A 180 14.58 -3.77 -13.70
N ASP A 181 13.91 -3.42 -14.78
CA ASP A 181 14.43 -3.66 -16.11
C ASP A 181 15.72 -2.86 -16.32
N PRO A 182 16.89 -3.50 -16.55
CA PRO A 182 18.17 -2.81 -16.74
C PRO A 182 18.19 -1.92 -17.99
N ASP A 183 17.31 -2.15 -18.97
CA ASP A 183 17.17 -1.27 -20.13
C ASP A 183 16.42 0.04 -19.79
N SER A 184 15.73 0.05 -18.65
CA SER A 184 14.90 1.16 -18.18
C SER A 184 15.48 1.90 -16.96
N TRP A 185 16.33 1.23 -16.18
CA TRP A 185 16.84 1.73 -14.89
C TRP A 185 18.33 1.48 -14.74
N ASP A 186 19.10 2.55 -14.57
CA ASP A 186 20.51 2.45 -14.14
C ASP A 186 20.59 1.89 -12.72
N ASN A 187 21.51 0.94 -12.52
CA ASN A 187 21.68 0.17 -11.28
C ASN A 187 20.32 -0.29 -10.70
N PRO A 188 19.58 -1.17 -11.42
CA PRO A 188 18.16 -1.42 -11.16
C PRO A 188 17.89 -2.04 -9.79
N ASN A 189 18.90 -2.66 -9.17
CA ASN A 189 18.78 -3.31 -7.87
C ASN A 189 19.30 -2.47 -6.70
N GLU A 190 19.84 -1.29 -6.96
CA GLU A 190 20.34 -0.38 -5.93
C GLU A 190 19.26 0.62 -5.52
N PHE A 191 19.23 0.96 -4.23
CA PHE A 191 18.37 1.99 -3.66
C PHE A 191 19.01 3.37 -3.89
N VAL A 192 18.49 4.10 -4.88
CA VAL A 192 19.01 5.42 -5.28
C VAL A 192 17.85 6.41 -5.36
N PRO A 193 17.42 7.02 -4.23
CA PRO A 193 16.33 8.00 -4.21
C PRO A 193 16.53 9.17 -5.18
N GLU A 194 17.79 9.54 -5.44
CA GLU A 194 18.17 10.64 -6.31
C GLU A 194 17.54 10.56 -7.71
N ARG A 195 17.22 9.35 -8.20
CA ARG A 195 16.55 9.16 -9.50
C ARG A 195 15.16 9.78 -9.56
N PHE A 196 14.47 9.87 -8.42
CA PHE A 196 13.15 10.50 -8.30
C PHE A 196 13.21 11.93 -7.75
N PHE A 197 14.38 12.37 -7.28
CA PHE A 197 14.60 13.72 -6.77
C PHE A 197 15.03 14.70 -7.87
N LEU A 198 15.93 14.26 -8.77
CA LEU A 198 16.52 15.11 -9.81
C LEU A 198 15.68 15.18 -11.10
N GLN A 199 14.64 14.36 -11.24
CA GLN A 199 13.78 14.38 -12.40
C GLN A 199 12.59 15.31 -12.13
N GLU A 200 12.42 16.36 -12.95
CA GLU A 200 11.09 16.93 -13.19
C GLU A 200 10.17 15.78 -13.63
N GLU A 201 8.87 15.83 -13.32
CA GLU A 201 7.89 14.77 -13.60
C GLU A 201 7.76 14.48 -15.11
N ASP A 202 8.79 13.86 -15.69
CA ASP A 202 8.95 13.66 -17.10
C ASP A 202 8.15 12.41 -17.48
N GLU A 203 7.38 12.52 -18.56
CA GLU A 203 6.37 11.55 -18.96
C GLU A 203 6.93 10.13 -19.20
N ARG A 204 8.27 10.00 -19.29
CA ARG A 204 9.02 8.74 -19.36
C ARG A 204 8.80 7.83 -18.16
N MET A 205 8.48 8.36 -16.97
CA MET A 205 8.21 7.53 -15.79
C MET A 205 6.91 6.72 -15.88
N LYS A 206 5.97 7.07 -16.77
CA LYS A 206 4.58 6.55 -16.71
C LYS A 206 4.43 5.05 -17.00
N LEU A 207 5.39 4.42 -17.69
CA LEU A 207 5.30 2.99 -18.03
C LEU A 207 6.32 2.11 -17.31
N ASN A 208 7.44 2.67 -16.87
CA ASN A 208 8.52 1.91 -16.22
C ASN A 208 8.43 1.97 -14.68
N PHE A 209 7.71 2.96 -14.13
CA PHE A 209 7.38 3.05 -12.70
C PHE A 209 5.88 2.81 -12.50
N VAL A 210 5.52 1.58 -12.13
CA VAL A 210 4.12 1.12 -12.04
C VAL A 210 3.80 0.40 -10.73
N PRO A 211 4.18 0.92 -9.54
CA PRO A 211 3.98 0.21 -8.27
C PRO A 211 2.50 0.01 -7.91
N PHE A 212 1.62 0.83 -8.51
CA PHE A 212 0.17 0.77 -8.34
C PHE A 212 -0.56 0.17 -9.56
N GLY A 213 0.19 -0.39 -10.51
CA GLY A 213 -0.32 -0.82 -11.80
C GLY A 213 -0.81 0.35 -12.66
N GLY A 214 -1.71 0.07 -13.61
CA GLY A 214 -2.23 1.10 -14.52
C GLY A 214 -3.52 0.72 -15.25
N GLY A 215 -4.04 1.70 -16.01
CA GLY A 215 -5.26 1.62 -16.80
C GLY A 215 -6.52 1.45 -15.94
N ARG A 216 -7.56 0.82 -16.51
CA ARG A 216 -8.90 0.65 -15.89
C ARG A 216 -8.94 -0.12 -14.56
N ARG A 217 -7.83 -0.71 -14.12
CA ARG A 217 -7.69 -1.40 -12.83
C ARG A 217 -6.37 -0.99 -12.15
N GLY A 218 -5.93 0.25 -12.36
CA GLY A 218 -4.93 0.86 -11.50
C GLY A 218 -5.45 0.96 -10.05
N CYS A 219 -4.54 1.04 -9.09
CA CYS A 219 -4.93 1.10 -7.67
C CYS A 219 -5.78 2.35 -7.40
N PRO A 220 -7.00 2.18 -6.85
CA PRO A 220 -7.83 3.33 -6.47
C PRO A 220 -7.26 4.10 -5.26
N GLY A 221 -6.40 3.46 -4.46
CA GLY A 221 -5.79 4.04 -3.27
C GLY A 221 -4.41 4.66 -3.49
N THR A 222 -4.01 4.96 -4.72
CA THR A 222 -2.65 5.46 -5.03
C THR A 222 -2.28 6.71 -4.22
N GLU A 223 -3.10 7.75 -4.28
CA GLU A 223 -2.85 9.01 -3.56
C GLU A 223 -2.88 8.80 -2.04
N LEU A 224 -3.84 8.01 -1.56
CA LEU A 224 -3.99 7.71 -0.13
C LEU A 224 -2.79 6.92 0.41
N ALA A 225 -2.29 5.95 -0.34
CA ALA A 225 -1.10 5.19 0.03
C ALA A 225 0.13 6.10 0.11
N PHE A 226 0.33 6.99 -0.87
CA PHE A 226 1.41 7.97 -0.80
C PHE A 226 1.29 8.86 0.43
N ILE A 227 0.11 9.44 0.70
CA ILE A 227 -0.13 10.27 1.89
C ILE A 227 0.25 9.51 3.18
N PHE A 228 -0.27 8.29 3.34
CA PHE A 228 0.01 7.51 4.54
C PHE A 228 1.49 7.15 4.69
N ILE A 229 2.12 6.64 3.63
CA ILE A 229 3.51 6.18 3.71
C ILE A 229 4.44 7.38 3.94
N HIS A 230 4.28 8.49 3.20
CA HIS A 230 5.10 9.67 3.41
C HIS A 230 4.95 10.22 4.84
N THR A 231 3.72 10.40 5.31
CA THR A 231 3.46 11.00 6.63
C THR A 231 3.98 10.10 7.75
N ALA A 232 3.76 8.78 7.66
CA ALA A 232 4.24 7.83 8.65
C ALA A 232 5.78 7.78 8.69
N VAL A 233 6.44 7.70 7.53
CA VAL A 233 7.90 7.71 7.45
C VAL A 233 8.46 9.02 7.98
N ALA A 234 7.89 10.16 7.60
CA ALA A 234 8.33 11.46 8.08
C ALA A 234 8.25 11.56 9.61
N ALA A 235 7.11 11.19 10.21
CA ALA A 235 6.94 11.23 11.65
C ALA A 235 7.92 10.29 12.38
N MET A 236 8.19 9.10 11.82
CA MET A 236 9.15 8.16 12.40
C MET A 236 10.61 8.66 12.30
N VAL A 237 11.00 9.28 11.19
CA VAL A 237 12.34 9.86 11.02
C VAL A 237 12.52 11.10 11.91
N GLN A 238 11.48 11.93 12.03
CA GLN A 238 11.48 13.14 12.84
C GLN A 238 11.63 12.81 14.33
N CYS A 239 10.76 11.95 14.85
CA CYS A 239 10.61 11.76 16.29
C CYS A 239 11.67 10.83 16.89
N PHE A 240 12.29 9.95 16.11
CA PHE A 240 13.12 8.88 16.66
C PHE A 240 14.44 8.69 15.92
N ASP A 241 15.48 8.45 16.71
CA ASP A 241 16.65 7.69 16.30
C ASP A 241 16.35 6.19 16.44
N TRP A 242 16.89 5.37 15.56
CA TRP A 242 16.51 3.96 15.47
C TRP A 242 17.72 3.06 15.65
N LYS A 243 17.65 2.19 16.65
CA LYS A 243 18.65 1.14 16.87
C LYS A 243 18.15 -0.18 16.27
N ILE A 244 18.94 -0.81 15.42
CA ILE A 244 18.53 -2.02 14.68
C ILE A 244 18.58 -3.24 15.60
N GLY A 245 17.63 -4.16 15.45
CA GLY A 245 17.52 -5.41 16.20
C GLY A 245 16.70 -5.27 17.49
N GLU A 246 16.26 -6.40 18.05
CA GLU A 246 15.48 -6.44 19.30
C GLU A 246 16.23 -5.82 20.49
N ASP A 247 17.55 -5.98 20.53
CA ASP A 247 18.42 -5.44 21.58
C ASP A 247 19.09 -4.11 21.19
N GLY A 248 18.78 -3.59 20.00
CA GLY A 248 19.36 -2.37 19.44
C GLY A 248 20.86 -2.46 19.10
N LYS A 249 21.44 -3.66 18.97
CA LYS A 249 22.87 -3.85 18.64
C LYS A 249 23.12 -4.34 17.21
N GLY A 250 22.06 -4.47 16.41
CA GLY A 250 22.14 -4.80 15.00
C GLY A 250 22.90 -3.73 14.21
N LYS A 251 23.64 -4.16 13.18
CA LYS A 251 24.39 -3.25 12.29
C LYS A 251 23.67 -2.93 10.99
N LYS A 252 22.79 -3.82 10.54
CA LYS A 252 22.08 -3.72 9.26
C LYS A 252 20.74 -4.45 9.37
N VAL A 253 19.70 -3.88 8.78
CA VAL A 253 18.39 -4.53 8.62
C VAL A 253 18.52 -5.65 7.58
N ASN A 254 17.90 -6.79 7.86
CA ASN A 254 17.80 -7.89 6.90
C ASN A 254 16.79 -7.52 5.80
N MET A 255 17.27 -7.42 4.55
CA MET A 255 16.46 -7.03 3.38
C MET A 255 15.91 -8.22 2.60
N GLN A 256 15.98 -9.44 3.13
CA GLN A 256 15.45 -10.62 2.46
C GLN A 256 13.93 -10.49 2.30
N SER A 257 13.44 -10.59 1.07
CA SER A 257 11.99 -10.65 0.80
C SER A 257 11.42 -12.03 1.18
N GLY A 258 10.19 -12.02 1.67
CA GLY A 258 9.41 -13.22 1.96
C GLY A 258 9.17 -14.03 0.68
N SER A 259 9.27 -15.35 0.78
CA SER A 259 9.11 -16.27 -0.35
C SER A 259 7.67 -16.75 -0.54
N SER A 260 6.74 -16.31 0.32
CA SER A 260 5.40 -16.88 0.44
C SER A 260 4.36 -15.78 0.61
N GLY A 261 3.32 -15.81 -0.22
CA GLY A 261 2.18 -14.88 -0.13
C GLY A 261 1.88 -14.16 -1.45
N LEU A 262 0.83 -13.34 -1.42
CA LEU A 262 0.45 -12.46 -2.53
C LEU A 262 1.20 -11.12 -2.51
N SER A 263 1.84 -10.80 -1.38
CA SER A 263 2.61 -9.57 -1.18
C SER A 263 4.12 -9.83 -1.14
N LEU A 264 4.91 -8.82 -1.54
CA LEU A 264 6.36 -8.78 -1.35
C LEU A 264 6.70 -8.24 0.05
N SER A 265 6.35 -8.98 1.09
CA SER A 265 6.71 -8.62 2.46
C SER A 265 8.17 -8.92 2.79
N MET A 266 8.69 -8.40 3.89
CA MET A 266 10.00 -8.80 4.43
C MET A 266 9.92 -10.25 4.97
N ALA A 267 10.97 -11.05 4.78
CA ALA A 267 11.04 -12.42 5.27
C ALA A 267 11.09 -12.48 6.81
N GLN A 268 11.69 -11.46 7.42
CA GLN A 268 11.74 -11.24 8.86
C GLN A 268 11.13 -9.88 9.18
N PRO A 269 10.35 -9.73 10.25
CA PRO A 269 9.85 -8.43 10.67
C PRO A 269 10.98 -7.42 10.87
N LEU A 270 10.71 -6.14 10.60
CA LEU A 270 11.61 -5.05 10.96
C LEU A 270 11.61 -4.88 12.49
N LEU A 271 12.70 -5.30 13.14
CA LEU A 271 12.88 -5.20 14.58
C LEU A 271 13.86 -4.07 14.88
N CYS A 272 13.40 -3.03 15.56
CA CYS A 272 14.18 -1.85 15.92
C CYS A 272 13.72 -1.28 17.26
N VAL A 273 14.63 -0.65 17.99
CA VAL A 273 14.35 0.07 19.23
C VAL A 273 14.35 1.58 18.93
N PRO A 274 13.21 2.28 19.05
CA PRO A 274 13.15 3.73 18.90
C PRO A 274 13.78 4.41 20.12
N VAL A 275 14.58 5.44 19.87
CA VAL A 275 15.16 6.35 20.87
C VAL A 275 14.63 7.74 20.56
N LEU A 276 13.99 8.38 21.54
CA LEU A 276 13.38 9.70 21.36
C LEU A 276 14.43 10.71 20.89
N HIS A 277 14.19 11.29 19.71
CA HIS A 277 15.00 12.34 19.11
C HIS A 277 14.32 13.71 19.24
N PHE A 278 13.04 13.77 18.88
CA PHE A 278 12.20 14.96 18.95
C PHE A 278 10.87 14.61 19.63
N ASN A 279 10.44 15.46 20.58
CA ASN A 279 9.16 15.31 21.25
C ASN A 279 8.23 16.48 20.88
N PRO A 280 7.21 16.25 20.05
CA PRO A 280 6.29 17.31 19.61
C PRO A 280 5.30 17.76 20.70
N TYR A 281 5.33 17.14 21.88
CA TYR A 281 4.37 17.38 22.96
C TYR A 281 4.98 18.09 24.18
N VAL A 282 6.22 18.59 24.08
CA VAL A 282 6.94 19.30 25.15
C VAL A 282 7.37 20.68 24.69
#